data_AF-A0A235BS83-F1
#
_entry.id   AF-A0A235BS83-F1
#
_cell.length_a   1.000
_cell.length_b   1.000
_cell.length_c   1.000
_cell.angle_alpha   90.00
_cell.angle_beta   90.00
_cell.angle_gamma   90.00
#
_symmetry.space_group_name_H-M   'P 1'
#
loop_
_entity.id
_entity.type
_entity.pdbx_description
1 polymer ?
#
loop_
_entity_poly.entity_id
_entity_poly.type
_entity_poly.pdbx_seq_one_letter_code
_entity_poly.pdbx_strand_id
1 'polypeptide(L)' 'MGKPSKEKKFKNTVTYICDNCGHREEVPISTIEYWDAKDPLGMLKGPPAFECPRCKGVMGPKPGEMEYRVRYFPPK' A
#
# COMPACT_ATOMS: atom_id res chain seq x y z
N MET A 1 9.92 -5.81 -35.39
CA MET A 1 9.97 -6.27 -33.99
C MET A 1 9.28 -5.22 -33.10
N GLY A 2 7.96 -5.28 -32.97
CA GLY A 2 7.21 -4.37 -32.08
C GLY A 2 7.20 -4.95 -30.67
N LYS A 3 7.81 -4.25 -29.71
CA LYS A 3 7.76 -4.64 -28.29
C LYS A 3 6.31 -4.47 -27.80
N PRO A 4 5.67 -5.46 -27.16
CA PRO A 4 4.37 -5.27 -26.56
C PRO A 4 4.51 -4.32 -25.37
N SER A 5 3.98 -3.11 -25.51
CA SER A 5 3.85 -2.13 -24.43
C SER A 5 2.95 -2.71 -23.35
N LYS A 6 3.59 -3.09 -22.25
CA LYS A 6 3.04 -3.69 -21.03
C LYS A 6 1.62 -3.22 -20.73
N GLU A 7 0.68 -4.16 -20.89
CA GLU A 7 -0.68 -4.06 -20.40
C GLU A 7 -0.65 -3.65 -18.93
N LYS A 8 -1.17 -2.45 -18.62
CA LYS A 8 -1.47 -2.04 -17.25
C LYS A 8 -2.61 -2.94 -16.76
N LYS A 9 -2.27 -4.13 -16.26
CA LYS A 9 -3.20 -4.92 -15.43
C LYS A 9 -3.57 -4.03 -14.25
N PHE A 10 -4.85 -3.67 -14.13
CA PHE A 10 -5.43 -3.16 -12.89
C PHE A 10 -5.23 -4.25 -11.82
N LYS A 11 -4.08 -4.22 -11.15
CA LYS A 11 -3.83 -5.09 -10.03
C LYS A 11 -4.62 -4.52 -8.87
N ASN A 12 -5.60 -5.28 -8.36
CA ASN A 12 -6.30 -4.99 -7.11
C ASN A 12 -5.42 -5.23 -5.87
N THR A 13 -4.10 -5.17 -6.05
CA THR A 13 -3.07 -5.45 -5.05
C THR A 13 -2.03 -4.34 -5.10
N VAL A 14 -1.52 -3.99 -3.93
CA VAL A 14 -0.48 -2.99 -3.72
C VAL A 14 0.75 -3.72 -3.21
N THR A 15 1.91 -3.45 -3.81
CA THR A 15 3.17 -4.01 -3.31
C THR A 15 3.59 -3.26 -2.06
N TYR A 16 3.66 -3.96 -0.94
CA TYR A 16 4.28 -3.50 0.30
C TYR A 16 5.74 -3.91 0.33
N ILE A 17 6.60 -3.00 0.80
CA ILE A 17 8.03 -3.19 0.88
C ILE A 17 8.45 -2.93 2.32
N CYS A 18 9.20 -3.88 2.89
CA CYS A 18 9.85 -3.69 4.17
C CYS A 18 11.03 -2.72 4.00
N ASP A 19 11.04 -1.65 4.80
CA ASP A 19 12.13 -0.68 4.78
C ASP A 19 13.44 -1.27 5.34
N ASN A 20 13.33 -2.25 6.24
CA ASN A 20 14.49 -2.84 6.91
C ASN A 20 15.20 -3.90 6.04
N CYS A 21 14.46 -4.89 5.49
CA CYS A 21 15.06 -6.01 4.75
C CYS A 21 14.75 -6.05 3.26
N GLY A 22 13.92 -5.11 2.75
CA GLY A 22 13.51 -5.06 1.35
C GLY A 22 12.56 -6.17 0.91
N HIS A 23 11.99 -6.96 1.85
CA HIS A 23 10.97 -7.96 1.53
C HIS A 23 9.76 -7.30 0.87
N ARG A 24 9.22 -7.92 -0.17
CA ARG A 24 8.08 -7.41 -0.93
C ARG A 24 6.90 -8.37 -0.81
N GLU A 25 5.72 -7.82 -0.57
CA GLU A 25 4.48 -8.56 -0.44
C GLU A 25 3.37 -7.87 -1.22
N GLU A 26 2.53 -8.63 -1.95
CA GLU A 26 1.39 -8.07 -2.67
C GLU A 26 0.16 -8.13 -1.77
N VAL A 27 -0.27 -6.97 -1.25
CA VAL A 27 -1.41 -6.84 -0.34
C VAL A 27 -2.64 -6.41 -1.13
N PRO A 28 -3.78 -7.11 -1.06
CA PRO A 28 -4.98 -6.71 -1.77
C PRO A 28 -5.56 -5.38 -1.23
N ILE A 29 -6.06 -4.54 -2.13
CA ILE A 29 -6.66 -3.24 -1.80
C ILE A 29 -7.79 -3.41 -0.79
N SER A 30 -8.60 -4.48 -0.91
CA SER A 30 -9.69 -4.76 0.03
C SER A 30 -9.19 -4.95 1.48
N THR A 31 -7.97 -5.46 1.67
CA THR A 31 -7.37 -5.54 3.00
C THR A 31 -7.01 -4.15 3.51
N ILE A 32 -6.44 -3.29 2.67
CA ILE A 32 -6.13 -1.89 3.00
C ILE A 32 -7.42 -1.14 3.39
N GLU A 33 -8.46 -1.23 2.58
CA GLU A 33 -9.77 -0.61 2.84
C GLU A 33 -10.41 -1.12 4.13
N TYR A 34 -10.29 -2.42 4.41
CA TYR A 34 -10.76 -3.02 5.66
C TYR A 34 -10.06 -2.41 6.88
N TRP A 35 -8.73 -2.27 6.82
CA TRP A 35 -7.96 -1.68 7.91
C TRP A 35 -8.19 -0.18 8.05
N ASP A 36 -8.32 0.56 6.94
CA ASP A 36 -8.67 1.99 6.95
C ASP A 36 -10.06 2.22 7.58
N ALA A 37 -11.04 1.34 7.30
CA ALA A 37 -12.36 1.41 7.92
C ALA A 37 -12.33 1.05 9.42
N LYS A 38 -11.39 0.20 9.84
CA LYS A 38 -11.23 -0.20 11.25
C LYS A 38 -10.46 0.84 12.07
N ASP A 39 -9.50 1.54 11.47
CA ASP A 39 -8.69 2.58 12.11
C ASP A 39 -8.71 3.89 11.32
N PRO A 40 -9.83 4.63 11.35
CA PRO A 40 -9.98 5.87 10.58
C PRO A 40 -9.00 6.97 11.02
N LEU A 41 -8.45 6.90 12.24
CA LEU A 41 -7.37 7.79 12.70
C LEU A 41 -6.01 7.44 12.10
N GLY A 42 -5.73 6.15 11.88
CA GLY A 42 -4.55 5.69 11.14
C GLY A 42 -4.59 6.12 9.68
N MET A 43 -5.77 6.13 9.08
CA MET A 43 -6.03 6.62 7.71
C MET A 43 -5.50 8.05 7.49
N LEU A 44 -5.56 8.92 8.51
CA LEU A 44 -5.05 10.30 8.44
C LEU A 44 -3.51 10.37 8.39
N LYS A 45 -2.82 9.36 8.94
CA LYS A 45 -1.36 9.28 8.96
C LYS A 45 -0.81 8.68 7.67
N GLY A 46 -1.64 7.96 6.92
CA GLY A 46 -1.28 7.34 5.66
C GLY A 46 -1.80 5.90 5.59
N PRO A 47 -1.38 5.15 4.56
CA PRO A 47 -1.78 3.77 4.40
C PRO A 47 -1.35 2.90 5.59
N PRO A 48 -2.12 1.85 5.93
CA PRO A 48 -1.83 0.95 7.03
C PRO A 48 -0.47 0.30 6.83
N ALA A 49 0.37 0.32 7.87
CA ALA A 49 1.66 -0.36 7.85
C ALA A 49 1.51 -1.78 8.39
N PHE A 50 2.24 -2.73 7.80
CA PHE A 50 2.22 -4.13 8.24
C PHE A 50 3.56 -4.53 8.87
N GLU A 51 3.54 -5.52 9.75
CA GLU A 51 4.77 -6.10 10.30
C GLU A 51 5.39 -7.07 9.30
N CYS A 52 6.70 -6.94 9.07
CA CYS A 52 7.42 -7.79 8.14
C CYS A 52 7.56 -9.22 8.67
N PRO A 53 7.09 -10.25 7.94
CA PRO A 53 7.18 -11.64 8.40
C PRO A 53 8.62 -12.16 8.51
N ARG A 54 9.59 -11.50 7.86
CA ARG A 54 11.00 -11.91 7.92
C ARG A 54 11.81 -11.29 9.06
N CYS A 55 11.61 -10.01 9.33
CA CYS A 55 12.48 -9.24 10.22
C CYS A 55 11.74 -8.47 11.30
N LYS A 56 10.41 -8.58 11.36
CA LYS A 56 9.52 -7.78 12.22
C LYS A 56 9.68 -6.27 12.05
N GLY A 57 10.28 -5.83 10.94
CA GLY A 57 10.35 -4.42 10.56
C GLY A 57 9.02 -3.91 10.02
N VAL A 58 8.93 -2.61 9.77
CA VAL A 58 7.74 -1.99 9.20
C VAL A 58 7.71 -2.18 7.69
N MET A 59 6.57 -2.62 7.16
CA MET A 59 6.27 -2.69 5.73
C MET A 59 5.28 -1.60 5.37
N GLY A 60 5.65 -0.79 4.37
CA GLY A 60 4.81 0.26 3.81
C GLY A 60 4.58 0.03 2.32
N PRO A 61 3.56 0.68 1.73
CA PRO A 61 3.29 0.52 0.31
C PRO A 61 4.39 1.17 -0.53
N LYS A 62 4.64 0.59 -1.70
CA LYS A 62 5.63 1.09 -2.64
C LYS A 62 5.22 2.48 -3.14
N PRO A 63 6.13 3.48 -3.07
CA PRO A 63 5.87 4.80 -3.62
C PRO A 63 5.55 4.70 -5.12
N GLY A 64 4.39 5.24 -5.52
CA GLY A 64 3.93 5.30 -6.91
C GLY A 64 3.08 4.12 -7.40
N GLU A 65 2.87 3.06 -6.60
CA GLU A 65 1.89 2.01 -6.95
C GLU A 65 0.50 2.26 -6.38
N MET A 66 0.37 3.18 -5.42
CA MET A 66 -0.93 3.63 -4.93
C MET A 66 -1.08 5.14 -5.06
N GLU A 67 -2.07 5.57 -5.82
CA GLU A 67 -2.58 6.93 -5.74
C GLU A 67 -3.64 6.91 -4.64
N TYR A 68 -3.22 7.10 -3.40
CA TYR A 68 -4.17 7.20 -2.30
C TYR A 68 -4.94 8.50 -2.49
N ARG A 69 -6.22 8.41 -2.85
CA ARG A 69 -7.14 9.55 -2.78
C ARG A 69 -7.38 9.84 -1.30
N VAL A 70 -6.39 10.42 -0.63
CA VAL A 70 -6.58 11.08 0.66
C VAL A 70 -7.68 12.12 0.41
N ARG A 71 -8.92 11.81 0.81
CA ARG A 71 -9.85 12.86 1.19
C ARG A 71 -9.29 13.42 2.50
N TYR A 72 -8.23 14.21 2.39
CA TYR A 72 -7.71 15.02 3.47
C TYR A 72 -8.86 15.95 3.87
N PHE A 73 -9.56 15.63 4.95
CA PHE A 73 -10.40 16.60 5.64
C PHE A 73 -9.49 17.29 6.65
N PRO A 74 -8.94 18.48 6.36
CA PRO A 74 -8.20 19.22 7.37
C PRO A 74 -9.12 19.48 8.57
N PRO A 75 -8.63 19.34 9.81
CA PRO A 75 -9.40 19.80 10.97
C PRO A 75 -9.67 21.31 10.84
N LYS A 76 -10.91 21.71 11.11
CA LYS A 76 -11.35 23.12 11.17
C LYS A 76 -10.78 23.83 12.38
#